data_AF-A0A1M3CYK4-F1
#
_entry.id   AF-A0A1M3CYK4-F1
#
_cell.length_a   1.000
_cell.length_b   1.000
_cell.length_c   1.000
_cell.angle_alpha   90.00
_cell.angle_beta   90.00
_cell.angle_gamma   90.00
#
_symmetry.space_group_name_H-M   'P 1'
#
loop_
_entity.id
_entity.type
_entity.pdbx_description
1 polymer ?
#
loop_
_entity_poly.entity_id
_entity_poly.type
_entity_poly.pdbx_seq_one_letter_code
_entity_poly.pdbx_strand_id
1 'polypeptide(L)'
;MKLKEFTSERVERVSVPAISLYRSNGEVRFSSLLVNALHITSGSRIQFFQDELNPTDWYFKINCSRGYKVTEKGHDKRLSFQSKPLVMAIIDSLKLKPEHTPVIPVSTERDLTNDTYALITHMIL
;
A
#
# COMPACT_ATOMS: atom_id res chain seq x y z
N MET A 1 9.16 20.58 -40.28
CA MET A 1 9.23 19.63 -39.14
C MET A 1 7.94 19.77 -38.34
N LYS A 2 7.21 18.67 -38.08
CA LYS A 2 6.02 18.71 -37.22
C LYS A 2 6.43 18.31 -35.81
N LEU A 3 6.20 19.19 -34.84
CA LEU A 3 6.44 18.92 -33.42
C LEU A 3 5.12 18.55 -32.75
N LYS A 4 5.17 17.55 -31.88
CA LYS A 4 4.04 17.14 -31.04
C LYS A 4 4.16 17.86 -29.69
N GLU A 5 3.20 18.71 -29.40
CA GLU A 5 3.09 19.40 -28.12
C GLU A 5 2.49 18.46 -27.07
N PHE A 6 3.08 18.46 -25.88
CA PHE A 6 2.54 17.78 -24.70
C PHE A 6 2.16 18.87 -23.70
N THR A 7 0.87 19.05 -23.47
CA THR A 7 0.32 19.99 -22.49
C THR A 7 0.14 19.26 -21.15
N SER A 8 0.01 20.02 -20.05
CA SER A 8 -0.20 19.47 -18.71
C SER A 8 -1.62 18.92 -18.49
N GLU A 9 -2.29 18.41 -19.52
CA GLU A 9 -3.53 17.66 -19.33
C GLU A 9 -3.23 16.59 -18.29
N ARG A 10 -3.81 16.76 -17.10
CA ARG A 10 -3.70 15.80 -16.02
C ARG A 10 -4.31 14.54 -16.58
N VAL A 11 -3.45 13.60 -16.95
CA VAL A 11 -3.85 12.20 -17.08
C VAL A 11 -4.55 11.90 -15.76
N GLU A 12 -5.88 11.76 -15.80
CA GLU A 12 -6.68 11.36 -14.66
C GLU A 12 -6.20 9.96 -14.28
N ARG A 13 -5.21 9.92 -13.39
CA ARG A 13 -4.82 8.67 -12.76
C ARG A 13 -6.02 8.30 -11.91
N VAL A 14 -6.70 7.23 -12.28
CA VAL A 14 -7.66 6.55 -11.42
C VAL A 14 -6.92 6.23 -10.13
N SER A 15 -7.13 7.08 -9.13
CA SER A 15 -6.46 6.99 -7.86
C SER A 15 -7.32 6.04 -7.03
N VAL A 16 -6.79 4.86 -6.74
CA VAL A 16 -7.42 3.88 -5.85
C VAL A 16 -6.70 3.90 -4.49
N PRO A 17 -7.39 3.58 -3.39
CA PRO A 17 -6.71 3.26 -2.14
C PRO A 17 -5.69 2.15 -2.40
N ALA A 18 -4.42 2.44 -2.11
CA ALA A 18 -3.30 1.55 -2.42
C ALA A 18 -2.12 1.72 -1.45
N ILE A 19 -1.26 0.70 -1.42
CA ILE A 19 0.09 0.78 -0.87
C ILE A 19 1.15 0.73 -1.98
N SER A 20 2.27 1.40 -1.78
CA SER A 20 3.45 1.30 -2.65
C SER A 20 4.59 0.60 -1.91
N LEU A 21 5.22 -0.37 -2.57
CA LEU A 21 6.29 -1.18 -1.99
C LEU A 21 7.65 -0.81 -2.59
N TYR A 22 8.54 -0.27 -1.77
CA TYR A 22 9.88 0.13 -2.22
C TYR A 22 10.90 -0.95 -1.88
N ARG A 23 11.29 -1.72 -2.91
CA ARG A 23 12.31 -2.77 -2.78
C ARG A 23 13.61 -2.23 -2.20
N SER A 24 14.09 -1.07 -2.64
CA SER A 24 15.43 -0.56 -2.29
C SER A 24 15.62 -0.37 -0.78
N ASN A 25 14.64 0.19 -0.08
CA ASN A 25 14.74 0.60 1.32
C ASN A 25 13.71 -0.06 2.25
N GLY A 26 12.89 -0.97 1.73
CA GLY A 26 11.81 -1.63 2.47
C GLY A 26 10.67 -0.69 2.89
N GLU A 27 10.51 0.47 2.25
CA GLU A 27 9.42 1.41 2.58
C GLU A 27 8.08 0.85 2.07
N VAL A 28 7.08 0.85 2.96
CA VAL A 28 5.67 0.68 2.62
C VAL A 28 5.01 2.04 2.76
N ARG A 29 4.50 2.58 1.66
CA ARG A 29 3.88 3.91 1.60
C ARG A 29 2.38 3.78 1.38
N PHE A 30 1.60 4.53 2.15
CA PHE A 30 0.15 4.60 1.97
C PHE A 30 -0.21 5.74 1.02
N SER A 31 -1.07 5.46 0.04
CA SER A 31 -1.69 6.51 -0.78
C SER A 31 -2.57 7.42 0.09
N SER A 32 -2.74 8.68 -0.32
CA SER A 32 -3.61 9.64 0.38
C SER A 32 -5.06 9.15 0.49
N LEU A 33 -5.56 8.47 -0.54
CA LEU A 33 -6.90 7.88 -0.50
C LEU A 33 -7.04 6.78 0.54
N LEU A 34 -6.05 5.90 0.66
CA LEU A 34 -6.05 4.86 1.68
C LEU A 34 -5.93 5.46 3.09
N VAL A 35 -5.08 6.48 3.26
CA VAL A 35 -4.97 7.24 4.51
C VAL A 35 -6.31 7.83 4.92
N ASN A 36 -7.01 8.48 3.98
CA ASN A 36 -8.31 9.10 4.24
C ASN A 36 -9.40 8.06 4.53
N ALA A 37 -9.47 6.99 3.73
CA ALA A 37 -10.49 5.95 3.89
C ALA A 37 -10.36 5.21 5.24
N LEU A 38 -9.14 4.89 5.64
CA LEU A 38 -8.86 4.13 6.85
C LEU A 38 -8.49 5.00 8.05
N HIS A 39 -8.51 6.33 7.91
CA HIS A 39 -8.15 7.29 8.97
C HIS A 39 -6.77 6.99 9.60
N ILE A 40 -5.79 6.64 8.76
CA ILE A 40 -4.43 6.34 9.22
C ILE A 40 -3.76 7.65 9.63
N THR A 41 -3.10 7.67 10.79
CA THR A 41 -2.37 8.85 11.27
C THR A 41 -0.92 8.51 11.59
N SER A 42 -0.07 9.54 11.69
CA SER A 42 1.27 9.36 12.23
C SER A 42 1.17 8.82 13.65
N GLY A 43 1.90 7.73 13.94
CA GLY A 43 1.81 7.01 15.21
C GLY A 43 0.87 5.81 15.21
N SER A 44 -0.03 5.66 14.23
CA SER A 44 -0.82 4.43 14.05
C SER A 44 0.09 3.21 13.95
N ARG A 45 -0.36 2.08 14.49
CA ARG A 45 0.31 0.78 14.31
C ARG A 45 -0.49 -0.09 13.36
N ILE A 46 0.20 -0.60 12.35
CA ILE A 46 -0.38 -1.46 11.32
C ILE A 46 0.24 -2.84 11.41
N GLN A 47 -0.60 -3.86 11.53
CA GLN A 47 -0.18 -5.25 11.58
C GLN A 47 -0.63 -5.96 10.30
N PHE A 48 0.31 -6.64 9.64
CA PHE A 48 0.06 -7.40 8.42
C PHE A 48 -0.11 -8.89 8.74
N PHE A 49 -0.92 -9.55 7.94
CA PHE A 49 -1.21 -10.97 8.01
C PHE A 49 -1.16 -11.52 6.58
N GLN A 50 -0.62 -12.72 6.43
CA GLN A 50 -0.65 -13.50 5.20
C GLN A 50 -1.53 -14.71 5.47
N ASP A 51 -2.45 -15.04 4.56
CA ASP A 51 -3.17 -16.31 4.65
C ASP A 51 -2.21 -17.47 4.34
N GLU A 52 -2.10 -18.42 5.27
CA GLU A 52 -1.24 -19.60 5.12
C GLU A 52 -1.77 -20.59 4.08
N LEU A 53 -3.09 -20.63 3.87
CA LEU A 53 -3.73 -21.48 2.86
C LEU A 53 -3.68 -20.84 1.47
N ASN A 54 -3.75 -19.51 1.42
CA ASN A 54 -3.65 -18.71 0.19
C ASN A 54 -2.53 -17.67 0.32
N PRO A 55 -1.25 -18.04 0.10
CA PRO A 55 -0.11 -17.14 0.34
C PRO A 55 -0.10 -15.86 -0.49
N THR A 56 -0.94 -15.76 -1.53
CA THR A 56 -1.16 -14.55 -2.33
C THR A 56 -2.05 -13.52 -1.63
N ASP A 57 -2.74 -13.92 -0.58
CA ASP A 57 -3.77 -13.11 0.07
C ASP A 57 -3.19 -12.50 1.34
N TRP A 58 -3.14 -11.18 1.33
CA TRP A 58 -2.60 -10.38 2.41
C TRP A 58 -3.66 -9.47 2.99
N TYR A 59 -3.55 -9.25 4.29
CA TYR A 59 -4.46 -8.41 5.03
C TYR A 59 -3.67 -7.51 5.97
N PHE A 60 -4.23 -6.35 6.32
CA PHE A 60 -3.71 -5.60 7.46
C PHE A 60 -4.80 -4.99 8.31
N LYS A 61 -4.48 -4.84 9.60
CA LYS A 61 -5.29 -4.19 10.61
C LYS A 61 -4.61 -2.91 11.10
N ILE A 62 -5.42 -1.87 11.30
CA ILE A 62 -5.00 -0.57 11.85
C ILE A 62 -5.22 -0.52 13.38
N ASN A 63 -4.51 0.39 14.06
CA ASN A 63 -4.64 0.65 15.50
C ASN A 63 -4.43 -0.59 16.39
N CYS A 64 -3.51 -1.46 16.00
CA CYS A 64 -3.13 -2.64 16.79
C CYS A 64 -2.21 -2.26 17.96
N SER A 65 -2.22 -3.05 19.04
CA SER A 65 -1.23 -2.92 20.12
C SER A 65 0.20 -3.26 19.65
N ARG A 66 0.32 -4.07 18.59
CA ARG A 66 1.56 -4.51 17.95
C ARG A 66 1.59 -4.06 16.48
N GLY A 67 2.70 -4.32 15.79
CA GLY A 67 2.87 -4.00 14.37
C GLY A 67 3.78 -2.81 14.10
N TYR A 68 3.78 -2.37 12.84
CA TYR A 68 4.67 -1.33 12.33
C TYR A 68 4.13 0.05 12.63
N LYS A 69 4.93 0.88 13.29
CA LYS A 69 4.57 2.27 13.60
C LYS A 69 4.68 3.10 12.32
N VAL A 70 3.57 3.72 11.94
CA VAL A 70 3.50 4.65 10.83
C VAL A 70 4.14 5.98 11.23
N THR A 71 4.92 6.54 10.33
CA THR A 71 5.60 7.82 10.49
C THR A 71 5.32 8.71 9.31
N GLU A 72 5.24 10.01 9.57
CA GLU A 72 5.26 11.04 8.53
C GLU A 72 6.70 11.20 8.01
N LYS A 73 6.89 11.17 6.69
CA LYS A 73 8.19 11.36 6.04
C LYS A 73 8.12 12.40 4.91
N GLY A 74 9.25 13.04 4.64
CA GLY A 74 9.39 13.98 3.52
C GLY A 74 8.65 15.30 3.71
N HIS A 75 8.82 16.23 2.77
CA HIS A 75 8.10 17.50 2.74
C HIS A 75 6.62 17.33 2.37
N ASP A 76 6.27 16.23 1.71
CA ASP A 76 4.92 15.87 1.29
C ASP A 76 4.09 15.21 2.40
N LYS A 77 4.65 15.09 3.61
CA LYS A 77 3.98 14.50 4.79
C LYS A 77 3.41 13.11 4.53
N ARG A 78 4.10 12.31 3.71
CA ARG A 78 3.62 10.98 3.35
C ARG A 78 3.69 10.05 4.56
N LEU A 79 2.65 9.25 4.74
CA LEU A 79 2.63 8.23 5.78
C LEU A 79 3.29 6.95 5.25
N SER A 80 4.31 6.48 5.96
CA SER A 80 5.01 5.24 5.64
C SER A 80 5.62 4.58 6.87
N PHE A 81 6.02 3.33 6.71
CA PHE A 81 6.92 2.63 7.62
C PHE A 81 7.95 1.84 6.82
N GLN A 82 8.97 1.30 7.49
CA GLN A 82 9.99 0.46 6.85
C GLN A 82 9.98 -0.95 7.41
N SER A 83 9.93 -1.93 6.52
CA SER A 83 10.11 -3.35 6.81
C SER A 83 10.54 -4.08 5.54
N LYS A 84 11.85 -4.22 5.35
CA LYS A 84 12.41 -4.94 4.20
C LYS A 84 11.91 -6.41 4.14
N PRO A 85 11.86 -7.17 5.26
CA PRO A 85 11.34 -8.54 5.22
C PRO A 85 9.88 -8.62 4.74
N LEU A 86 9.00 -7.73 5.24
CA LEU A 86 7.60 -7.70 4.82
C LEU A 86 7.46 -7.33 3.34
N VAL A 87 8.17 -6.30 2.88
CA VAL A 87 8.13 -5.85 1.48
C VAL A 87 8.54 -6.99 0.55
N MET A 88 9.60 -7.72 0.88
CA MET A 88 10.03 -8.87 0.07
C MET A 88 9.00 -10.00 0.14
N ALA A 89 8.46 -10.33 1.31
CA ALA A 89 7.44 -11.38 1.46
C ALA A 89 6.19 -11.12 0.60
N ILE A 90 5.68 -9.87 0.58
CA ILE A 90 4.54 -9.49 -0.27
C ILE A 90 4.92 -9.57 -1.75
N ILE A 91 6.09 -9.07 -2.13
CA ILE A 91 6.55 -9.08 -3.52
C ILE A 91 6.73 -10.50 -4.06
N ASP A 92 7.33 -11.37 -3.27
CA ASP A 92 7.66 -12.74 -3.65
C ASP A 92 6.39 -13.58 -3.76
N SER A 93 5.48 -13.46 -2.78
CA SER A 93 4.18 -14.17 -2.82
C SER A 93 3.30 -13.73 -4.00
N LEU A 94 3.28 -12.43 -4.32
CA LEU A 94 2.54 -11.90 -5.47
C LEU A 94 3.30 -12.02 -6.80
N LYS A 95 4.52 -12.59 -6.80
CA LYS A 95 5.39 -12.76 -7.99
C LYS A 95 5.59 -11.46 -8.78
N LEU A 96 5.70 -10.33 -8.09
CA LEU A 96 5.80 -9.01 -8.70
C LEU A 96 7.17 -8.82 -9.35
N LYS A 97 7.22 -8.26 -10.56
CA LYS A 97 8.47 -8.06 -11.30
C LYS A 97 9.32 -6.91 -10.70
N PRO A 98 10.68 -6.98 -10.79
CA PRO A 98 11.61 -6.00 -10.19
C PRO A 98 11.50 -4.55 -10.67
N GLU A 99 10.87 -4.36 -11.82
CA GLU A 99 11.17 -3.25 -12.73
C GLU A 99 10.33 -2.00 -12.42
N HIS A 100 9.36 -2.14 -11.50
CA HIS A 100 8.48 -1.07 -11.06
C HIS A 100 8.29 -1.13 -9.54
N THR A 101 8.18 0.04 -8.90
CA THR A 101 7.68 0.16 -7.52
C THR A 101 6.23 -0.34 -7.53
N PRO A 102 5.94 -1.54 -7.00
CA PRO A 102 4.60 -2.07 -7.12
C PRO A 102 3.63 -1.23 -6.31
N VAL A 103 2.52 -0.87 -6.95
CA VAL A 103 1.38 -0.21 -6.32
C VAL A 103 0.28 -1.24 -6.24
N ILE A 104 -0.10 -1.64 -5.04
CA ILE A 104 -1.10 -2.67 -4.83
C ILE A 104 -2.37 -2.00 -4.31
N PRO A 105 -3.50 -2.09 -5.04
CA PRO A 105 -4.79 -1.63 -4.56
C PRO A 105 -5.16 -2.34 -3.25
N VAL A 106 -5.87 -1.63 -2.40
CA VAL A 106 -6.31 -2.10 -1.10
C VAL A 106 -7.81 -1.93 -1.02
N SER A 107 -8.54 -3.02 -0.75
CA SER A 107 -9.97 -2.91 -0.43
C SER A 107 -10.14 -2.24 0.92
N THR A 108 -11.01 -1.22 0.98
CA THR A 108 -11.32 -0.48 2.22
C THR A 108 -12.70 -0.83 2.79
N GLU A 109 -13.39 -1.80 2.20
CA GLU A 109 -14.66 -2.29 2.73
C GLU A 109 -14.41 -2.93 4.11
N ARG A 110 -15.04 -2.39 5.15
CA ARG A 110 -14.93 -2.92 6.50
C ARG A 110 -15.73 -4.21 6.58
N ASP A 111 -15.06 -5.34 6.78
CA ASP A 111 -15.77 -6.54 7.24
C ASP A 111 -16.26 -6.29 8.68
N LEU A 112 -17.59 -6.28 8.85
CA LEU A 112 -18.30 -5.82 10.06
C LEU A 112 -18.15 -6.78 11.26
N THR A 113 -17.35 -7.83 11.13
CA THR A 113 -17.39 -8.93 12.09
C THR A 113 -16.36 -8.88 13.20
N ASN A 114 -15.12 -8.38 13.01
CA ASN A 114 -14.16 -8.13 14.12
C ASN A 114 -12.83 -7.52 13.64
N ASP A 115 -12.75 -6.19 13.52
CA ASP A 115 -11.54 -5.45 13.14
C ASP A 115 -11.23 -5.40 11.64
N THR A 116 -11.04 -4.17 11.15
CA THR A 116 -10.82 -3.83 9.74
C THR A 116 -9.64 -4.60 9.13
N TYR A 117 -9.91 -5.49 8.18
CA TYR A 117 -8.91 -6.08 7.30
C TYR A 117 -8.97 -5.37 5.94
N ALA A 118 -7.85 -4.81 5.51
CA ALA A 118 -7.75 -4.29 4.16
C ALA A 118 -7.05 -5.32 3.27
N LEU A 119 -7.74 -5.78 2.23
CA LEU A 119 -7.29 -6.87 1.36
C LEU A 119 -6.27 -6.37 0.33
N ILE A 120 -5.15 -7.08 0.24
CA ILE A 120 -4.08 -6.91 -0.75
C ILE A 120 -4.01 -8.22 -1.52
N THR A 121 -4.51 -8.23 -2.75
CA THR A 121 -4.42 -9.40 -3.65
C THR A 121 -3.92 -8.99 -5.02
N HIS A 122 -3.48 -9.97 -5.80
CA HIS A 122 -3.17 -9.77 -7.21
C HIS A 122 -4.49 -9.56 -8.00
N MET A 123 -5.05 -8.35 -7.99
CA MET A 123 -6.08 -8.01 -8.98
C MET A 123 -5.41 -7.76 -10.33
N ILE A 124 -5.70 -8.65 -11.30
CA ILE A 124 -5.61 -8.30 -12.71
C ILE A 124 -6.80 -7.37 -12.95
N LEU A 125 -6.55 -6.06 -13.05
CA LEU A 125 -7.48 -5.14 -13.70
C LEU A 125 -7.34 -5.30 -15.21
#